data_AF-A0A1G4Q1U7-F1
#
_entry.id   AF-A0A1G4Q1U7-F1
#
_cell.length_a   1.000
_cell.length_b   1.000
_cell.length_c   1.000
_cell.angle_alpha   90.00
_cell.angle_beta   90.00
_cell.angle_gamma   90.00
#
_symmetry.space_group_name_H-M   'P 1'
#
loop_
_entity.id
_entity.type
_entity.pdbx_description
1 polymer ?
#
loop_
_entity_poly.entity_id
_entity_poly.type
_entity_poly.pdbx_seq_one_letter_code
_entity_poly.pdbx_strand_id
1 'polypeptide(L)' 'MEDTIFLLVKVKIKTSYQSIHDAIAELQAETDYTIGSTENVQVIETQIIDLKTKN' A
#
# COMPACT_ATOMS: atom_id res chain seq x y z
N MET A 1 -12.32 17.36 12.11
CA MET A 1 -12.23 17.42 10.64
C MET A 1 -11.76 16.06 10.19
N GLU A 2 -12.46 15.46 9.25
CA GLU A 2 -12.10 14.16 8.68
C GLU A 2 -11.71 14.41 7.22
N ASP A 3 -10.56 13.87 6.81
CA ASP A 3 -10.06 14.01 5.45
C ASP A 3 -9.23 12.76 5.09
N THR A 4 -9.13 12.47 3.80
CA THR A 4 -8.45 11.29 3.27
C THR A 4 -7.09 11.68 2.71
N ILE A 5 -6.03 11.12 3.30
CA ILE A 5 -4.66 11.31 2.81
C ILE A 5 -4.17 10.08 2.04
N PHE A 6 -3.34 10.32 1.03
CA PHE A 6 -2.68 9.28 0.25
C PHE A 6 -1.18 9.28 0.55
N LEU A 7 -0.69 8.18 1.12
CA LEU A 7 0.75 7.99 1.37
C LEU A 7 1.34 7.11 0.26
N LEU A 8 2.26 7.68 -0.52
CA LEU A 8 3.01 6.94 -1.53
C LEU A 8 4.34 6.47 -0.94
N VAL A 9 4.53 5.16 -0.86
CA VAL A 9 5.78 4.55 -0.41
C VAL A 9 6.52 3.98 -1.62
N LYS A 10 7.80 4.35 -1.76
CA LYS A 10 8.66 3.78 -2.80
C LYS A 10 9.26 2.47 -2.31
N VAL A 11 8.93 1.38 -3.00
CA VAL A 11 9.49 0.05 -2.74
C VAL A 11 10.30 -0.40 -3.95
N LYS A 12 11.49 -0.96 -3.72
CA LYS A 12 12.31 -1.59 -4.75
C LYS A 12 12.31 -3.09 -4.48
N ILE A 13 11.77 -3.86 -5.42
CA ILE A 13 11.66 -5.32 -5.28
C ILE A 13 12.60 -6.03 -6.25
N LYS A 14 12.95 -7.27 -5.90
CA LYS A 14 13.51 -8.26 -6.81
C LYS A 14 12.55 -9.45 -6.79
N THR A 15 12.15 -9.93 -7.95
CA THR A 15 11.14 -10.96 -8.09
C THR A 15 11.56 -12.03 -9.10
N SER A 16 11.06 -13.25 -8.91
CA SER A 16 11.17 -14.34 -9.89
C SER A 16 9.94 -14.44 -10.80
N TYR A 17 8.88 -13.68 -10.54
CA TYR A 17 7.71 -13.63 -11.41
C TYR A 17 8.09 -13.03 -12.77
N GLN A 18 7.58 -13.64 -13.84
CA GLN A 18 7.77 -13.13 -15.20
C GLN A 18 6.95 -11.86 -15.45
N SER A 19 5.77 -11.78 -14.85
CA SER A 19 4.90 -10.61 -14.87
C SER A 19 5.10 -9.79 -13.60
N ILE A 20 5.32 -8.48 -13.77
CA ILE A 20 5.38 -7.58 -12.62
C ILE A 20 4.03 -7.48 -11.89
N HIS A 21 2.91 -7.74 -12.59
CA HIS A 21 1.57 -7.68 -12.02
C HIS A 21 1.36 -8.75 -10.94
N ASP A 22 1.90 -9.96 -11.15
CA ASP A 22 1.81 -11.04 -10.17
C ASP A 22 2.59 -10.69 -8.90
N ALA A 23 3.78 -10.11 -9.04
CA ALA A 23 4.58 -9.64 -7.92
C ALA A 23 3.92 -8.48 -7.16
N ILE A 24 3.22 -7.59 -7.87
CA ILE A 24 2.46 -6.50 -7.24
C ILE A 24 1.25 -7.08 -6.48
N ALA A 25 0.51 -8.01 -7.08
CA ALA A 25 -0.65 -8.63 -6.46
C ALA A 25 -0.29 -9.41 -5.18
N GLU A 26 0.80 -10.21 -5.22
CA GLU A 26 1.34 -10.89 -4.04
C GLU A 26 1.70 -9.88 -2.95
N LEU A 27 2.47 -8.84 -3.30
CA LEU A 27 2.88 -7.84 -2.33
C LEU A 27 1.67 -7.11 -1.72
N GLN A 28 0.64 -6.79 -2.50
CA GLN A 28 -0.58 -6.13 -2.00
C GLN A 28 -1.41 -7.04 -1.09
N ALA A 29 -1.44 -8.34 -1.36
CA ALA A 29 -2.20 -9.30 -0.56
C ALA A 29 -1.48 -9.68 0.75
N GLU A 30 -0.15 -9.73 0.73
CA GLU A 30 0.66 -10.26 1.84
C GLU A 30 1.38 -9.18 2.66
N THR A 31 1.32 -7.90 2.27
CA THR A 31 1.96 -6.83 3.06
C THR A 31 1.18 -6.53 4.33
N ASP A 32 1.82 -6.80 5.46
CA ASP A 32 1.44 -6.23 6.75
C ASP A 32 1.99 -4.80 6.90
N TYR A 33 1.15 -3.85 7.30
CA TYR A 33 1.53 -2.46 7.51
C TYR A 33 0.84 -1.84 8.72
N THR A 34 1.39 -0.75 9.23
CA THR A 34 0.82 0.00 10.35
C THR A 34 1.09 1.48 10.17
N ILE A 35 0.04 2.31 10.26
CA ILE A 35 0.16 3.78 10.28
C ILE A 35 -0.30 4.26 11.65
N GLY A 36 0.63 4.90 12.38
CA GLY A 36 0.38 5.37 13.73
C GLY A 36 -0.32 6.72 13.78
N SER A 37 -1.06 6.94 14.86
CA SER A 37 -1.56 8.27 15.22
C SER A 37 -0.46 9.11 15.88
N THR A 38 -0.59 10.43 15.83
CA THR A 38 0.26 11.40 16.53
C THR A 38 -0.60 12.29 17.42
N GLU A 39 0.02 13.20 18.19
CA GLU A 39 -0.71 14.16 19.04
C GLU A 39 -1.80 14.94 18.30
N ASN A 40 -1.56 15.26 17.02
CA ASN A 40 -2.44 16.12 16.22
C ASN A 40 -3.20 15.36 15.11
N VAL A 41 -2.93 14.08 14.91
CA VAL A 41 -3.51 13.29 13.80
C VAL A 41 -3.93 11.92 14.32
N GLN A 42 -5.23 11.64 14.24
CA GLN A 42 -5.78 10.32 14.56
C GLN A 42 -6.02 9.52 13.27
N VAL A 43 -5.42 8.34 13.20
CA VAL A 43 -5.69 7.37 12.13
C VAL A 43 -6.95 6.60 12.48
N ILE A 44 -7.97 6.70 11.63
CA ILE A 44 -9.29 6.06 11.81
C ILE A 44 -9.35 4.74 11.06
N GLU A 45 -8.87 4.73 9.82
CA GLU A 45 -8.85 3.57 8.94
C GLU A 45 -7.58 3.62 8.09
N THR A 46 -7.10 2.45 7.69
CA THR A 46 -6.01 2.34 6.73
C THR A 46 -6.32 1.23 5.73
N GLN A 47 -5.97 1.43 4.47
CA GLN A 47 -6.10 0.42 3.41
C GLN A 47 -4.94 0.53 2.43
N ILE A 48 -4.47 -0.61 1.90
CA ILE A 48 -3.62 -0.62 0.70
C ILE A 48 -4.51 -0.33 -0.50
N ILE A 49 -4.12 0.67 -1.30
CA ILE A 49 -4.84 1.01 -2.52
C ILE A 49 -4.52 -0.04 -3.57
N ASP A 50 -5.56 -0.69 -4.07
CA ASP A 50 -5.46 -1.72 -5.09
C ASP A 50 -4.99 -1.09 -6.42
N LEU A 51 -3.85 -1.57 -6.92
CA LEU A 51 -3.18 -0.98 -8.07
C LEU A 51 -3.60 -1.83 -9.27
N LYS A 52 -4.78 -1.51 -9.83
CA LYS A 52 -5.25 -2.06 -11.10
C LYS A 52 -4.34 -1.58 -12.23
N THR A 53 -3.21 -2.24 -12.35
CA THR A 53 -2.25 -2.07 -13.43
C THR A 53 -2.89 -2.70 -14.67
N LYS A 54 -3.22 -1.88 -15.68
CA LYS A 54 -3.87 -2.37 -16.91
C LYS A 54 -3.00 -3.45 -17.57
N ASN A 55 -3.63 -4.58 -17.91
CA ASN A 55 -3.08 -5.59 -18.83
C ASN A 55 -2.89 -5.02 -20.23
#